data_AF-A0A6N2Z9Q8-F1
#
_entry.id   AF-A0A6N2Z9Q8-F1
#
_cell.length_a   1.000
_cell.length_b   1.000
_cell.length_c   1.000
_cell.angle_alpha   90.00
_cell.angle_beta   90.00
_cell.angle_gamma   90.00
#
_symmetry.space_group_name_H-M   'P 1'
#
loop_
_entity.id
_entity.type
_entity.pdbx_description
1 polymer ?
#
loop_
_entity_poly.entity_id
_entity_poly.type
_entity_poly.pdbx_seq_one_letter_code
_entity_poly.pdbx_strand_id
1 'polypeptide(L)'
;MEDVIDKLEAYAIGENESFRNLTKESILNYYEILKKENVLTEEQNIYELKKGDTVIKLDLPFEKSKEFIVSKLKINGRKTERIKVKQKNDNKEKYNIIKPLKLSVDKNKLHYIETKDDNLILRYNSCTENENYKIEKFTKDVCDQLDNNKFSNIIIDLRYNIGGSSFHIYDIFGKMMAYQGANPDTKIKVLISDQTYSAAGDCALLFVKNFHNVEVIGKNSGFPISTSAGDVNGAYTKDTYIGINYCTTVFRQHYENVDSFLFNYKNFDFVKNTMKPDFYASQSFADYMIGNDPAMNYALRSEGNTSLAEKIKGVLK
;
A
#
# COMPACT_ATOMS: atom_id res chain seq x y z
N MET A 1 6.14 -9.55 21.68
CA MET A 1 6.43 -8.99 20.34
C MET A 1 6.43 -7.47 20.37
N GLU A 2 5.46 -6.84 21.04
CA GLU A 2 5.44 -5.38 21.26
C GLU A 2 6.75 -4.85 21.87
N ASP A 3 7.27 -5.46 22.95
CA ASP A 3 8.56 -5.06 23.57
C ASP A 3 9.78 -5.10 22.63
N VAL A 4 9.76 -6.01 21.63
CA VAL A 4 10.83 -6.10 20.63
C VAL A 4 10.64 -5.01 19.59
N ILE A 5 9.41 -4.82 19.12
CA ILE A 5 9.06 -3.79 18.13
C ILE A 5 9.40 -2.39 18.67
N ASP A 6 9.13 -2.10 19.95
CA ASP A 6 9.42 -0.80 20.55
C ASP A 6 10.91 -0.47 20.59
N LYS A 7 11.78 -1.46 20.82
CA LYS A 7 13.24 -1.29 20.71
C LYS A 7 13.71 -0.95 19.30
N LEU A 8 12.92 -1.29 18.28
CA LEU A 8 13.24 -1.03 16.89
C LEU A 8 12.77 0.34 16.39
N GLU A 9 12.02 1.09 17.22
CA GLU A 9 11.46 2.40 16.83
C GLU A 9 12.55 3.38 16.36
N ALA A 10 13.73 3.37 16.99
CA ALA A 10 14.84 4.25 16.63
C ALA A 10 15.43 3.98 15.23
N TYR A 11 15.14 2.81 14.65
CA TYR A 11 15.61 2.40 13.33
C TYR A 11 14.52 2.57 12.26
N ALA A 12 13.27 2.75 12.67
CA ALA A 12 12.14 2.87 11.77
C ALA A 12 12.12 4.25 11.12
N ILE A 13 12.24 4.27 9.79
CA ILE A 13 12.19 5.50 8.99
C ILE A 13 10.80 5.59 8.35
N GLY A 14 10.15 6.75 8.47
CA GLY A 14 8.90 7.01 7.79
C GLY A 14 8.38 8.42 8.04
N GLU A 15 7.77 9.02 7.03
CA GLU A 15 7.28 10.41 7.03
C GLU A 15 5.97 10.59 7.81
N ASN A 16 5.32 9.47 8.13
CA ASN A 16 4.16 9.40 9.00
C ASN A 16 4.18 8.11 9.82
N GLU A 17 3.29 8.03 10.80
CA GLU A 17 3.21 6.90 11.73
C GLU A 17 2.88 5.57 11.04
N SER A 18 1.99 5.56 10.04
CA SER A 18 1.55 4.32 9.37
C SER A 18 2.70 3.67 8.61
N PHE A 19 3.43 4.45 7.81
CA PHE A 19 4.58 3.97 7.06
C PHE A 19 5.76 3.64 7.98
N ARG A 20 5.97 4.42 9.04
CA ARG A 20 6.99 4.11 10.05
C ARG A 20 6.70 2.78 10.75
N ASN A 21 5.45 2.47 11.06
CA ASN A 21 5.09 1.16 11.62
C ASN A 21 5.36 0.03 10.62
N LEU A 22 5.07 0.21 9.33
CA LEU A 22 5.39 -0.76 8.29
C LEU A 22 6.91 -1.02 8.19
N THR A 23 7.73 0.03 8.19
CA THR A 23 9.19 -0.13 8.13
C THR A 23 9.75 -0.74 9.41
N LYS A 24 9.18 -0.41 10.57
CA LYS A 24 9.50 -1.04 11.85
C LYS A 24 9.28 -2.55 11.84
N GLU A 25 8.14 -3.02 11.34
CA GLU A 25 7.88 -4.47 11.20
C GLU A 25 8.88 -5.14 10.26
N SER A 26 9.32 -4.44 9.20
CA SER A 26 10.32 -4.98 8.28
C SER A 26 11.68 -5.22 8.94
N ILE A 27 12.03 -4.43 9.97
CA ILE A 27 13.29 -4.53 10.73
C ILE A 27 13.42 -5.86 11.47
N LEU A 28 12.30 -6.56 11.75
CA LEU A 28 12.31 -7.91 12.31
C LEU A 28 13.03 -8.94 11.42
N ASN A 29 13.35 -8.60 10.17
CA ASN A 29 14.13 -9.43 9.27
C ASN A 29 15.64 -9.09 9.24
N TYR A 30 16.09 -8.09 10.01
CA TYR A 30 17.46 -7.58 9.96
C TYR A 30 18.27 -8.04 11.17
N TYR A 31 18.93 -9.20 11.03
CA TYR A 31 19.73 -9.85 12.07
C TYR A 31 20.69 -8.89 12.81
N GLU A 32 21.44 -8.06 12.08
CA GLU A 32 22.43 -7.16 12.71
C GLU A 32 21.78 -6.13 13.65
N ILE A 33 20.61 -5.60 13.28
CA ILE A 33 19.87 -4.66 14.13
C ILE A 33 19.34 -5.40 15.36
N LEU A 34 18.75 -6.58 15.15
CA LEU A 34 18.22 -7.40 16.22
C LEU A 34 19.30 -7.89 17.19
N LYS A 35 20.49 -8.23 16.69
CA LYS A 35 21.65 -8.57 17.52
C LYS A 35 22.14 -7.36 18.33
N LYS A 36 22.23 -6.18 17.70
CA LYS A 36 22.64 -4.95 18.38
C LYS A 36 21.71 -4.57 19.53
N GLU A 37 20.41 -4.77 19.36
CA GLU A 37 19.40 -4.51 20.40
C GLU A 37 19.27 -5.64 21.44
N ASN A 38 20.16 -6.65 21.37
CA ASN A 38 20.16 -7.82 22.23
C ASN A 38 18.80 -8.55 22.25
N VAL A 39 18.12 -8.61 21.10
CA VAL A 39 16.84 -9.33 20.94
C VAL A 39 16.99 -10.69 20.26
N LEU A 40 18.21 -11.07 19.87
CA LEU A 40 18.55 -12.41 19.38
C LEU A 40 19.74 -13.00 20.15
N THR A 41 19.81 -14.32 20.21
CA THR A 41 21.02 -15.05 20.60
C THR A 41 21.56 -15.86 19.42
N GLU A 42 22.86 -16.15 19.39
CA GLU A 42 23.50 -16.91 18.30
C GLU A 42 23.18 -18.41 18.35
N GLU A 43 22.58 -18.89 19.45
CA GLU A 43 22.37 -20.31 19.72
C GLU A 43 20.91 -20.76 19.55
N GLN A 44 19.92 -19.93 19.95
CA GLN A 44 18.50 -20.25 19.81
C GLN A 44 17.61 -18.99 19.87
N ASN A 45 16.72 -18.80 18.90
CA ASN A 45 15.73 -17.72 18.92
C ASN A 45 14.34 -18.32 19.14
N ILE A 46 13.90 -18.31 20.39
CA ILE A 46 12.55 -18.72 20.76
C ILE A 46 11.65 -17.48 20.69
N TYR A 47 10.82 -17.42 19.66
CA TYR A 47 9.78 -16.40 19.58
C TYR A 47 8.59 -16.85 20.43
N GLU A 48 8.23 -16.05 21.44
CA GLU A 48 7.02 -16.26 22.23
C GLU A 48 5.88 -15.40 21.67
N LEU A 49 4.95 -16.05 20.98
CA LEU A 49 3.71 -15.44 20.51
C LEU A 49 2.64 -15.63 21.56
N LYS A 50 2.27 -14.56 22.25
CA LYS A 50 1.16 -14.56 23.20
C LYS A 50 -0.16 -14.28 22.47
N LYS A 51 -1.10 -15.22 22.53
CA LYS A 51 -2.46 -15.08 21.99
C LYS A 51 -3.47 -15.34 23.11
N GLY A 52 -3.94 -14.28 23.76
CA GLY A 52 -4.71 -14.38 25.00
C GLY A 52 -3.83 -14.95 26.11
N ASP A 53 -4.31 -15.99 26.79
CA ASP A 53 -3.56 -16.70 27.85
C ASP A 53 -2.57 -17.74 27.29
N THR A 54 -2.64 -18.03 25.98
CA THR A 54 -1.79 -19.05 25.34
C THR A 54 -0.48 -18.43 24.87
N VAL A 55 0.65 -19.03 25.27
CA VAL A 55 1.98 -18.71 24.76
C VAL A 55 2.41 -19.80 23.77
N ILE A 56 2.60 -19.42 22.52
CA ILE A 56 3.15 -20.31 21.48
C ILE A 56 4.64 -20.00 21.37
N LYS A 57 5.49 -20.99 21.65
CA LYS A 57 6.94 -20.90 21.48
C LYS A 57 7.30 -21.42 20.09
N LEU A 58 7.90 -20.57 19.27
CA LEU A 58 8.45 -20.93 17.97
C LEU A 58 9.97 -20.94 18.08
N ASP A 59 10.55 -22.12 18.00
CA ASP A 59 11.99 -22.28 17.85
C ASP A 59 12.35 -22.15 16.36
N LEU A 60 12.92 -21.00 15.99
CA LEU A 60 13.35 -20.74 14.62
C LEU A 60 14.87 -20.88 14.55
N PRO A 61 15.40 -21.96 13.94
CA PRO A 61 16.84 -22.19 13.89
C PRO A 61 17.53 -21.09 13.08
N PHE A 62 18.64 -20.56 13.61
CA PHE A 62 19.45 -19.59 12.88
C PHE A 62 20.14 -20.27 11.70
N GLU A 63 19.87 -19.82 10.48
CA GLU A 63 20.55 -20.27 9.28
C GLU A 63 21.50 -19.18 8.78
N LYS A 64 22.82 -19.42 8.88
CA LYS A 64 23.81 -18.57 8.22
C LYS A 64 23.52 -18.54 6.73
N SER A 65 23.17 -17.36 6.21
CA SER A 65 22.97 -17.15 4.78
C SER A 65 24.22 -17.60 4.02
N LYS A 66 24.06 -18.58 3.13
CA LYS A 66 25.13 -18.94 2.20
C LYS A 66 25.18 -17.91 1.07
N GLU A 67 26.41 -17.52 0.72
CA GLU A 67 26.81 -16.81 -0.50
C GLU A 67 26.04 -15.52 -0.84
N PHE A 68 26.69 -14.38 -0.62
CA PHE A 68 26.32 -13.13 -1.29
C PHE A 68 26.94 -13.13 -2.69
N ILE A 69 26.12 -12.98 -3.73
CA ILE A 69 26.60 -12.68 -5.08
C ILE A 69 26.85 -11.19 -5.14
N VAL A 70 28.12 -10.82 -5.09
CA VAL A 70 28.60 -9.44 -5.27
C VAL A 70 29.06 -9.31 -6.71
N SER A 71 28.28 -8.61 -7.55
CA SER A 71 28.63 -8.37 -8.95
C SER A 71 28.79 -6.88 -9.24
N LYS A 72 29.85 -6.51 -9.97
CA LYS A 72 29.97 -5.16 -10.53
C LYS A 72 28.93 -5.01 -11.64
N LEU A 73 27.99 -4.07 -11.48
CA LEU A 73 26.97 -3.76 -12.47
C LEU A 73 27.64 -3.33 -13.77
N LYS A 74 27.15 -3.85 -14.90
CA LYS A 74 27.48 -3.32 -16.22
C LYS A 74 26.27 -2.55 -16.72
N ILE A 75 26.46 -1.28 -17.06
CA ILE A 75 25.42 -0.45 -17.68
C ILE A 75 25.92 -0.12 -19.08
N ASN A 76 25.16 -0.48 -20.12
CA ASN A 76 25.50 -0.27 -21.53
C ASN A 76 26.90 -0.80 -21.90
N GLY A 77 27.25 -2.00 -21.42
CA GLY A 77 28.56 -2.63 -21.69
C GLY A 77 29.74 -2.04 -20.92
N ARG A 78 29.58 -0.91 -20.23
CA ARG A 78 30.62 -0.31 -19.39
C ARG A 78 30.60 -0.95 -17.99
N LYS A 79 31.76 -1.44 -17.54
CA LYS A 79 31.96 -1.86 -16.15
C LYS A 79 31.74 -0.63 -15.26
N THR A 80 30.83 -0.74 -14.31
CA THR A 80 30.62 0.31 -13.30
C THR A 80 31.30 -0.10 -12.00
N GLU A 81 31.60 0.87 -11.15
CA GLU A 81 31.97 0.61 -9.76
C GLU A 81 30.75 0.34 -8.86
N ARG A 82 29.52 0.30 -9.42
CA ARG A 82 28.33 -0.04 -8.65
C ARG A 82 28.33 -1.53 -8.35
N ILE A 83 28.23 -1.86 -7.07
CA ILE A 83 28.14 -3.23 -6.58
C ILE A 83 26.66 -3.61 -6.45
N LYS A 84 26.26 -4.70 -7.12
CA LYS A 84 24.99 -5.36 -6.87
C LYS A 84 25.24 -6.53 -5.93
N VAL A 85 24.75 -6.40 -4.70
CA VAL A 85 24.70 -7.51 -3.75
C VAL A 85 23.34 -8.18 -3.93
N LYS A 86 23.36 -9.45 -4.33
CA LYS A 86 22.18 -10.32 -4.26
C LYS A 86 22.47 -11.39 -3.24
N GLN A 87 21.57 -11.58 -2.29
CA GLN A 87 21.56 -12.81 -1.50
C GLN A 87 21.14 -13.95 -2.42
N LYS A 88 21.92 -15.03 -2.44
CA LYS A 88 21.54 -16.24 -3.15
C LYS A 88 20.46 -16.92 -2.31
N ASN A 89 19.20 -16.72 -2.68
CA ASN A 89 18.06 -17.35 -2.02
C ASN A 89 17.96 -18.81 -2.46
N ASP A 90 18.89 -19.66 -2.02
CA ASP A 90 18.89 -21.11 -2.29
C ASP A 90 17.77 -21.86 -1.52
N ASN A 91 17.05 -21.18 -0.62
CA ASN A 91 16.24 -21.86 0.41
C ASN A 91 14.72 -21.86 0.22
N LYS A 92 14.16 -21.46 -0.93
CA LYS A 92 12.69 -21.60 -1.11
C LYS A 92 12.19 -23.03 -0.95
N GLU A 93 13.04 -24.02 -1.21
CA GLU A 93 12.71 -25.45 -1.08
C GLU A 93 12.79 -25.99 0.36
N LYS A 94 13.50 -25.31 1.26
CA LYS A 94 13.71 -25.76 2.66
C LYS A 94 12.57 -25.38 3.60
N TYR A 95 11.82 -24.33 3.27
CA TYR A 95 10.75 -23.82 4.11
C TYR A 95 9.39 -24.27 3.60
N ASN A 96 8.54 -24.77 4.50
CA ASN A 96 7.13 -24.97 4.21
C ASN A 96 6.46 -23.60 4.07
N ILE A 97 6.39 -23.10 2.84
CA ILE A 97 5.69 -21.85 2.54
C ILE A 97 4.19 -22.12 2.67
N ILE A 98 3.59 -21.61 3.75
CA ILE A 98 2.15 -21.59 3.91
C ILE A 98 1.58 -20.61 2.88
N LYS A 99 0.80 -21.13 1.94
CA LYS A 99 0.11 -20.32 0.93
C LYS A 99 -1.36 -20.16 1.32
N PRO A 100 -1.96 -18.99 1.08
CA PRO A 100 -3.40 -18.84 1.26
C PRO A 100 -4.14 -19.75 0.28
N LEU A 101 -5.33 -20.21 0.68
CA LEU A 101 -6.22 -21.01 -0.16
C LEU A 101 -6.65 -20.25 -1.41
N LYS A 102 -6.81 -18.93 -1.27
CA LYS A 102 -7.18 -18.02 -2.36
C LYS A 102 -6.55 -16.65 -2.13
N LEU A 103 -5.90 -16.12 -3.16
CA LEU A 103 -5.45 -14.74 -3.16
C LEU A 103 -6.63 -13.83 -3.54
N SER A 104 -6.86 -12.76 -2.76
CA SER A 104 -7.88 -11.76 -3.07
C SER A 104 -7.42 -10.74 -4.13
N VAL A 105 -6.10 -10.60 -4.31
CA VAL A 105 -5.45 -9.68 -5.27
C VAL A 105 -4.21 -10.34 -5.85
N ASP A 106 -4.01 -10.21 -7.16
CA ASP A 106 -2.78 -10.62 -7.83
C ASP A 106 -1.73 -9.50 -7.77
N LYS A 107 -0.86 -9.57 -6.76
CA LYS A 107 0.19 -8.58 -6.53
C LYS A 107 1.32 -8.63 -7.58
N ASN A 108 1.35 -9.63 -8.46
CA ASN A 108 2.34 -9.70 -9.53
C ASN A 108 1.94 -8.86 -10.75
N LYS A 109 0.67 -8.46 -10.83
CA LYS A 109 0.18 -7.53 -11.84
C LYS A 109 0.38 -6.10 -11.33
N LEU A 110 1.05 -5.26 -12.14
CA LEU A 110 1.22 -3.84 -11.81
C LEU A 110 -0.12 -3.11 -11.80
N HIS A 111 -1.00 -3.45 -12.75
CA HIS A 111 -2.32 -2.86 -12.85
C HIS A 111 -3.25 -3.74 -13.71
N TYR A 112 -4.53 -3.80 -13.35
CA TYR A 112 -5.58 -4.49 -14.10
C TYR A 112 -6.96 -4.07 -13.62
N ILE A 113 -8.00 -4.44 -14.37
CA ILE A 113 -9.40 -4.17 -13.99
C ILE A 113 -10.16 -5.47 -13.73
N GLU A 114 -11.19 -5.37 -12.89
CA GLU A 114 -12.19 -6.41 -12.65
C GLU A 114 -13.58 -5.75 -12.70
N THR A 115 -14.59 -6.46 -13.21
CA THR A 115 -15.99 -6.08 -13.05
C THR A 115 -16.70 -7.10 -12.17
N LYS A 116 -17.54 -6.60 -11.27
CA LYS A 116 -18.37 -7.45 -10.42
C LYS A 116 -19.72 -6.79 -10.21
N ASP A 117 -20.76 -7.44 -10.69
CA ASP A 117 -22.11 -6.87 -10.75
C ASP A 117 -22.06 -5.50 -11.45
N ASP A 118 -22.56 -4.45 -10.81
CA ASP A 118 -22.54 -3.06 -11.28
C ASP A 118 -21.32 -2.25 -10.79
N ASN A 119 -20.21 -2.93 -10.50
CA ASN A 119 -18.99 -2.31 -9.96
C ASN A 119 -17.81 -2.47 -10.91
N LEU A 120 -17.07 -1.39 -11.11
CA LEU A 120 -15.77 -1.40 -11.77
C LEU A 120 -14.67 -1.30 -10.72
N ILE A 121 -13.72 -2.23 -10.75
CA ILE A 121 -12.58 -2.26 -9.83
C ILE A 121 -11.30 -2.01 -10.62
N LEU A 122 -10.60 -0.93 -10.30
CA LEU A 122 -9.27 -0.60 -10.78
C LEU A 122 -8.26 -1.11 -9.74
N ARG A 123 -7.61 -2.24 -10.03
CA ARG A 123 -6.51 -2.77 -9.23
C ARG A 123 -5.23 -2.09 -9.67
N TYR A 124 -4.93 -0.93 -9.09
CA TYR A 124 -3.80 -0.10 -9.48
C TYR A 124 -2.65 -0.30 -8.50
N ASN A 125 -1.98 -1.46 -8.57
CA ASN A 125 -0.94 -1.89 -7.62
C ASN A 125 0.41 -1.19 -7.78
N SER A 126 0.64 -0.45 -8.86
CA SER A 126 1.90 0.27 -9.09
C SER A 126 1.69 1.41 -10.07
N CYS A 127 2.26 2.58 -9.77
CA CYS A 127 2.35 3.69 -10.72
C CYS A 127 3.56 3.52 -11.65
N THR A 128 3.80 2.31 -12.14
CA THR A 128 4.91 1.98 -13.05
C THR A 128 4.41 1.05 -14.13
N GLU A 129 5.20 0.92 -15.20
CA GLU A 129 4.96 -0.05 -16.26
C GLU A 129 6.15 -0.98 -16.48
N ASN A 130 5.89 -2.09 -17.16
CA ASN A 130 6.92 -2.97 -17.69
C ASN A 130 6.46 -3.57 -19.03
N GLU A 131 7.21 -4.53 -19.57
CA GLU A 131 6.87 -5.18 -20.85
C GLU A 131 5.51 -5.89 -20.83
N ASN A 132 5.07 -6.38 -19.67
CA ASN A 132 3.82 -7.14 -19.52
C ASN A 132 2.63 -6.26 -19.12
N TYR A 133 2.87 -5.13 -18.47
CA TYR A 133 1.85 -4.22 -17.96
C TYR A 133 2.16 -2.79 -18.40
N LYS A 134 1.47 -2.36 -19.46
CA LYS A 134 1.58 -1.02 -20.04
C LYS A 134 0.46 -0.12 -19.55
N ILE A 135 0.80 1.10 -19.15
CA ILE A 135 -0.18 2.08 -18.67
C ILE A 135 -1.17 2.44 -19.77
N GLU A 136 -0.71 2.63 -21.01
CA GLU A 136 -1.57 2.91 -22.16
C GLU A 136 -2.68 1.86 -22.34
N LYS A 137 -2.31 0.58 -22.24
CA LYS A 137 -3.28 -0.52 -22.33
C LYS A 137 -4.27 -0.49 -21.16
N PHE A 138 -3.78 -0.29 -19.95
CA PHE A 138 -4.64 -0.19 -18.77
C PHE A 138 -5.61 0.98 -18.84
N THR A 139 -5.14 2.15 -19.28
CA THR A 139 -5.97 3.32 -19.57
C THR A 139 -7.05 2.99 -20.59
N LYS A 140 -6.68 2.33 -21.70
CA LYS A 140 -7.65 1.90 -22.72
C LYS A 140 -8.70 0.96 -22.13
N ASP A 141 -8.28 -0.06 -21.40
CA ASP A 141 -9.18 -1.05 -20.80
C ASP A 141 -10.18 -0.37 -19.84
N VAL A 142 -9.74 0.61 -19.04
CA VAL A 142 -10.60 1.41 -18.16
C VAL A 142 -11.57 2.28 -18.98
N CYS A 143 -11.07 3.01 -19.96
CA CYS A 143 -11.89 3.87 -20.82
C CYS A 143 -12.99 3.07 -21.53
N ASP A 144 -12.64 1.91 -22.10
CA ASP A 144 -13.59 1.02 -22.76
C ASP A 144 -14.70 0.55 -21.80
N GLN A 145 -14.37 0.24 -20.54
CA GLN A 145 -15.41 -0.12 -19.56
C GLN A 145 -16.35 1.05 -19.27
N LEU A 146 -15.80 2.26 -19.08
CA LEU A 146 -16.58 3.46 -18.78
C LEU A 146 -17.43 3.93 -19.97
N ASP A 147 -17.01 3.67 -21.21
CA ASP A 147 -17.80 4.02 -22.40
C ASP A 147 -19.00 3.09 -22.62
N ASN A 148 -18.86 1.82 -22.23
CA ASN A 148 -19.83 0.79 -22.59
C ASN A 148 -20.77 0.39 -21.44
N ASN A 149 -20.51 0.84 -20.20
CA ASN A 149 -21.25 0.36 -19.03
C ASN A 149 -21.59 1.49 -18.05
N LYS A 150 -22.68 1.28 -17.30
CA LYS A 150 -23.07 2.09 -16.15
C LYS A 150 -22.74 1.36 -14.86
N PHE A 151 -21.96 2.00 -13.99
CA PHE A 151 -21.53 1.44 -12.70
C PHE A 151 -22.14 2.21 -11.53
N SER A 152 -22.59 1.48 -10.52
CA SER A 152 -22.99 2.06 -9.23
C SER A 152 -21.78 2.49 -8.42
N ASN A 153 -20.69 1.73 -8.50
CA ASN A 153 -19.43 2.10 -7.84
C ASN A 153 -18.25 1.93 -8.80
N ILE A 154 -17.32 2.89 -8.75
CA ILE A 154 -15.96 2.72 -9.27
C ILE A 154 -15.01 2.67 -8.08
N ILE A 155 -14.31 1.55 -7.95
CA ILE A 155 -13.45 1.22 -6.82
C ILE A 155 -11.99 1.33 -7.29
N ILE A 156 -11.22 2.24 -6.71
CA ILE A 156 -9.80 2.42 -6.97
C ILE A 156 -9.03 1.76 -5.82
N ASP A 157 -8.45 0.59 -6.08
CA ASP A 157 -7.69 -0.17 -5.09
C ASP A 157 -6.20 0.17 -5.16
N LEU A 158 -5.75 0.96 -4.17
CA LEU A 158 -4.38 1.45 -4.04
C LEU A 158 -3.63 0.77 -2.87
N ARG A 159 -4.23 -0.24 -2.23
CA ARG A 159 -3.71 -0.84 -0.98
C ARG A 159 -2.37 -1.53 -1.13
N TYR A 160 -1.92 -1.80 -2.35
CA TYR A 160 -0.62 -2.44 -2.61
C TYR A 160 0.31 -1.54 -3.44
N ASN A 161 -0.06 -0.27 -3.63
CA ASN A 161 0.66 0.64 -4.51
C ASN A 161 1.65 1.51 -3.74
N ILE A 162 2.92 1.20 -3.92
CA ILE A 162 4.06 1.90 -3.29
C ILE A 162 4.56 3.11 -4.10
N GLY A 163 3.91 3.43 -5.22
CA GLY A 163 4.18 4.62 -6.03
C GLY A 163 4.82 4.33 -7.39
N GLY A 164 5.62 5.29 -7.86
CA GLY A 164 6.12 5.37 -9.24
C GLY A 164 5.95 6.78 -9.79
N SER A 165 5.38 6.91 -11.00
CA SER A 165 5.11 8.20 -11.64
C SER A 165 3.64 8.60 -11.50
N SER A 166 3.38 9.75 -10.87
CA SER A 166 2.03 10.29 -10.68
C SER A 166 1.33 10.67 -12.00
N PHE A 167 2.08 10.84 -13.10
CA PHE A 167 1.50 11.18 -14.40
C PHE A 167 0.64 10.06 -15.00
N HIS A 168 0.90 8.81 -14.63
CA HIS A 168 0.27 7.65 -15.26
C HIS A 168 -1.24 7.50 -14.99
N ILE A 169 -1.78 8.21 -13.99
CA ILE A 169 -3.21 8.14 -13.67
C ILE A 169 -4.04 9.21 -14.40
N TYR A 170 -3.43 10.27 -14.95
CA TYR A 170 -4.18 11.45 -15.36
C TYR A 170 -5.19 11.22 -16.49
N ASP A 171 -4.88 10.34 -17.46
CA ASP A 171 -5.83 10.03 -18.53
C ASP A 171 -7.07 9.29 -18.01
N ILE A 172 -6.85 8.32 -17.10
CA ILE A 172 -7.93 7.61 -16.40
C ILE A 172 -8.75 8.58 -15.55
N PHE A 173 -8.08 9.46 -14.81
CA PHE A 173 -8.71 10.47 -13.98
C PHE A 173 -9.62 11.40 -14.80
N GLY A 174 -9.13 11.94 -15.92
CA GLY A 174 -9.91 12.80 -16.81
C GLY A 174 -11.14 12.09 -17.37
N LYS A 175 -10.99 10.82 -17.78
CA LYS A 175 -12.11 9.99 -18.23
C LYS A 175 -13.13 9.77 -17.13
N MET A 176 -12.69 9.45 -15.92
CA MET A 176 -13.57 9.22 -14.78
C MET A 176 -14.32 10.49 -14.37
N MET A 177 -13.70 11.67 -14.42
CA MET A 177 -14.40 12.93 -14.15
C MET A 177 -15.55 13.16 -15.14
N ALA A 178 -15.30 12.99 -16.44
CA ALA A 178 -16.34 13.10 -17.46
C ALA A 178 -17.46 12.07 -17.24
N TYR A 179 -17.08 10.84 -16.85
CA TYR A 179 -18.03 9.78 -16.55
C TYR A 179 -18.93 10.09 -15.35
N GLN A 180 -18.37 10.55 -14.22
CA GLN A 180 -19.18 10.92 -13.04
C GLN A 180 -20.07 12.13 -13.34
N GLY A 181 -19.60 13.09 -14.16
CA GLY A 181 -20.44 14.20 -14.63
C GLY A 181 -21.67 13.74 -15.41
N ALA A 182 -21.55 12.67 -16.20
CA ALA A 182 -22.68 12.06 -16.92
C ALA A 182 -23.50 11.05 -16.08
N ASN A 183 -22.92 10.53 -15.00
CA ASN A 183 -23.53 9.53 -14.11
C ASN A 183 -23.35 9.96 -12.64
N PRO A 184 -24.07 11.00 -12.18
CA PRO A 184 -23.84 11.63 -10.87
C PRO A 184 -24.12 10.71 -9.67
N ASP A 185 -24.90 9.63 -9.87
CA ASP A 185 -25.20 8.65 -8.84
C ASP A 185 -24.06 7.62 -8.65
N THR A 186 -23.08 7.57 -9.55
CA THR A 186 -21.92 6.68 -9.43
C THR A 186 -21.04 7.13 -8.26
N LYS A 187 -20.84 6.21 -7.30
CA LYS A 187 -19.99 6.42 -6.13
C LYS A 187 -18.54 6.08 -6.44
N ILE A 188 -17.64 6.86 -5.87
CA ILE A 188 -16.19 6.60 -5.97
C ILE A 188 -15.71 6.03 -4.64
N LYS A 189 -15.01 4.91 -4.67
CA LYS A 189 -14.46 4.26 -3.48
C LYS A 189 -12.95 4.13 -3.62
N VAL A 190 -12.19 4.67 -2.68
CA VAL A 190 -10.72 4.62 -2.70
C VAL A 190 -10.25 3.72 -1.58
N LEU A 191 -9.61 2.60 -1.93
CA LEU A 191 -9.09 1.65 -0.94
C LEU A 191 -7.62 1.96 -0.67
N ILE A 192 -7.29 2.24 0.59
CA ILE A 192 -5.95 2.65 1.04
C ILE A 192 -5.40 1.74 2.14
N SER A 193 -4.07 1.74 2.28
CA SER A 193 -3.36 1.04 3.34
C SER A 193 -2.07 1.76 3.74
N ASP A 194 -1.35 1.20 4.71
CA ASP A 194 0.02 1.57 5.08
C ASP A 194 1.04 1.39 3.93
N GLN A 195 0.68 0.64 2.88
CA GLN A 195 1.46 0.49 1.65
C GLN A 195 1.07 1.46 0.55
N THR A 196 -0.05 2.19 0.67
CA THR A 196 -0.39 3.26 -0.27
C THR A 196 0.57 4.42 -0.05
N TYR A 197 1.58 4.56 -0.91
CA TYR A 197 2.73 5.44 -0.70
C TYR A 197 3.16 6.19 -1.97
N SER A 198 3.88 7.31 -1.80
CA SER A 198 4.44 8.13 -2.89
C SER A 198 3.36 8.50 -3.93
N ALA A 199 3.58 8.26 -5.23
CA ALA A 199 2.63 8.56 -6.29
C ALA A 199 1.24 7.92 -6.12
N ALA A 200 1.11 6.84 -5.34
CA ALA A 200 -0.19 6.29 -4.99
C ALA A 200 -0.95 7.19 -4.00
N GLY A 201 -0.23 7.90 -3.13
CA GLY A 201 -0.78 8.94 -2.27
C GLY A 201 -1.29 10.14 -3.07
N ASP A 202 -0.51 10.58 -4.06
CA ASP A 202 -0.96 11.62 -5.00
C ASP A 202 -2.24 11.19 -5.72
N CYS A 203 -2.30 9.94 -6.18
CA CYS A 203 -3.49 9.34 -6.77
C CYS A 203 -4.68 9.36 -5.80
N ALA A 204 -4.52 8.90 -4.57
CA ALA A 204 -5.57 8.92 -3.56
C ALA A 204 -6.09 10.35 -3.29
N LEU A 205 -5.18 11.30 -3.11
CA LEU A 205 -5.52 12.72 -2.92
C LEU A 205 -6.23 13.29 -4.14
N LEU A 206 -5.79 12.95 -5.35
CA LEU A 206 -6.40 13.40 -6.60
C LEU A 206 -7.88 12.98 -6.68
N PHE A 207 -8.19 11.72 -6.35
CA PHE A 207 -9.58 11.25 -6.32
C PHE A 207 -10.40 11.89 -5.19
N VAL A 208 -9.87 11.94 -3.97
CA VAL A 208 -10.58 12.50 -2.81
C VAL A 208 -10.87 14.00 -2.99
N LYS A 209 -10.00 14.73 -3.67
CA LYS A 209 -10.16 16.18 -3.88
C LYS A 209 -11.12 16.53 -5.02
N ASN A 210 -11.20 15.72 -6.07
CA ASN A 210 -11.85 16.14 -7.32
C ASN A 210 -13.15 15.41 -7.65
N PHE A 211 -13.53 14.38 -6.88
CA PHE A 211 -14.79 13.65 -7.08
C PHE A 211 -15.78 13.92 -5.95
N HIS A 212 -17.07 13.82 -6.27
CA HIS A 212 -18.14 13.85 -5.28
C HIS A 212 -18.44 12.43 -4.75
N ASN A 213 -19.01 12.33 -3.55
CA ASN A 213 -19.39 11.05 -2.92
C ASN A 213 -18.24 10.02 -2.87
N VAL A 214 -17.05 10.47 -2.48
CA VAL A 214 -15.89 9.59 -2.29
C VAL A 214 -15.92 8.96 -0.89
N GLU A 215 -15.83 7.63 -0.82
CA GLU A 215 -15.64 6.87 0.43
C GLU A 215 -14.23 6.27 0.45
N VAL A 216 -13.45 6.58 1.49
CA VAL A 216 -12.10 6.02 1.70
C VAL A 216 -12.19 4.81 2.63
N ILE A 217 -11.61 3.67 2.25
CA ILE A 217 -11.79 2.38 2.93
C ILE A 217 -10.43 1.73 3.17
N GLY A 218 -10.19 1.12 4.34
CA GLY A 218 -9.01 0.28 4.56
C GLY A 218 -8.24 0.60 5.85
N LYS A 219 -6.92 0.77 5.76
CA LYS A 219 -6.06 1.20 6.90
C LYS A 219 -5.59 2.64 6.68
N ASN A 220 -5.01 3.25 7.71
CA ASN A 220 -4.35 4.56 7.57
C ASN A 220 -3.28 4.51 6.47
N SER A 221 -3.20 5.57 5.67
CA SER A 221 -2.31 5.63 4.51
C SER A 221 -0.83 5.60 4.87
N GLY A 222 -0.03 5.01 4.00
CA GLY A 222 1.42 5.12 4.04
C GLY A 222 1.95 6.48 3.60
N PHE A 223 1.24 7.21 2.74
CA PHE A 223 1.68 8.54 2.28
C PHE A 223 1.37 9.64 3.31
N PRO A 224 2.26 10.64 3.45
CA PRO A 224 2.02 11.79 4.29
C PRO A 224 1.01 12.78 3.68
N ILE A 225 0.13 13.35 4.50
CA ILE A 225 -0.86 14.33 4.01
C ILE A 225 -0.33 15.77 3.99
N SER A 226 0.64 16.13 4.82
CA SER A 226 1.10 17.53 4.94
C SER A 226 2.46 17.73 4.31
N THR A 227 3.51 17.25 4.96
CA THR A 227 4.88 17.41 4.49
C THR A 227 5.40 16.05 4.05
N SER A 228 5.94 16.00 2.84
CA SER A 228 6.60 14.84 2.27
C SER A 228 7.96 15.23 1.70
N ALA A 229 8.80 14.22 1.53
CA ALA A 229 10.07 14.23 0.86
C ALA A 229 9.90 13.40 -0.42
N GLY A 230 10.51 13.88 -1.50
CA GLY A 230 10.55 13.13 -2.74
C GLY A 230 11.75 13.54 -3.57
N ASP A 231 11.71 13.14 -4.84
CA ASP A 231 12.88 13.19 -5.73
C ASP A 231 14.08 12.48 -5.08
N VAL A 232 14.01 11.16 -5.03
CA VAL A 232 15.06 10.35 -4.43
C VAL A 232 16.26 10.28 -5.37
N ASN A 233 17.41 10.75 -4.90
CA ASN A 233 18.69 10.63 -5.56
C ASN A 233 19.62 9.68 -4.80
N GLY A 234 20.67 9.21 -5.48
CA GLY A 234 21.64 8.28 -4.94
C GLY A 234 23.03 8.90 -4.87
N ALA A 235 23.71 8.74 -3.73
CA ALA A 235 25.14 9.00 -3.58
C ALA A 235 25.88 7.70 -3.22
N TYR A 236 27.19 7.71 -3.41
CA TYR A 236 28.05 6.57 -3.11
C TYR A 236 29.31 7.06 -2.39
N THR A 237 29.66 6.37 -1.32
CA THR A 237 30.88 6.65 -0.56
C THR A 237 32.03 5.80 -1.09
N LYS A 238 33.09 6.47 -1.59
CA LYS A 238 34.22 5.80 -2.25
C LYS A 238 34.90 4.75 -1.38
N ASP A 239 35.09 5.05 -0.10
CA ASP A 239 35.96 4.27 0.77
C ASP A 239 35.19 3.21 1.58
N THR A 240 33.88 3.38 1.77
CA THR A 240 33.03 2.41 2.50
C THR A 240 32.12 1.59 1.59
N TYR A 241 32.07 1.91 0.30
CA TYR A 241 31.25 1.22 -0.70
C TYR A 241 29.73 1.21 -0.39
N ILE A 242 29.26 2.19 0.39
CA ILE A 242 27.85 2.30 0.82
C ILE A 242 27.08 3.14 -0.21
N GLY A 243 25.93 2.61 -0.65
CA GLY A 243 24.94 3.37 -1.39
C GLY A 243 24.03 4.15 -0.44
N ILE A 244 23.85 5.44 -0.69
CA ILE A 244 23.01 6.34 0.09
C ILE A 244 21.87 6.80 -0.79
N ASN A 245 20.63 6.63 -0.35
CA ASN A 245 19.47 7.28 -0.95
C ASN A 245 19.12 8.51 -0.10
N TYR A 246 18.87 9.63 -0.75
CA TYR A 246 18.46 10.86 -0.09
C TYR A 246 17.44 11.60 -0.95
N CYS A 247 16.52 12.31 -0.31
CA CYS A 247 15.54 13.13 -1.02
C CYS A 247 16.16 14.49 -1.35
N THR A 248 15.95 14.98 -2.57
CA THR A 248 16.42 16.32 -2.98
C THR A 248 15.35 17.40 -2.81
N THR A 249 14.09 17.00 -2.61
CA THR A 249 12.94 17.90 -2.58
C THR A 249 12.07 17.63 -1.35
N VAL A 250 11.56 18.68 -0.74
CA VAL A 250 10.52 18.63 0.29
C VAL A 250 9.26 19.27 -0.28
N PHE A 251 8.18 18.51 -0.34
CA PHE A 251 6.86 18.99 -0.74
C PHE A 251 6.05 19.33 0.50
N ARG A 252 5.41 20.50 0.48
CA ARG A 252 4.46 20.92 1.51
C ARG A 252 3.10 21.14 0.87
N GLN A 253 2.12 20.36 1.33
CA GLN A 253 0.73 20.57 0.98
C GLN A 253 0.20 21.68 1.88
N HIS A 254 -0.13 22.82 1.26
CA HIS A 254 -0.86 23.90 1.91
C HIS A 254 -2.34 23.68 1.65
N TYR A 255 -3.08 23.38 2.71
CA TYR A 255 -4.52 23.25 2.68
C TYR A 255 -5.12 24.62 2.98
N GLU A 256 -5.66 25.28 1.96
CA GLU A 256 -6.21 26.63 2.10
C GLU A 256 -7.66 26.62 2.62
N ASN A 257 -8.17 27.77 3.06
CA ASN A 257 -9.55 27.88 3.54
C ASN A 257 -10.59 27.46 2.47
N VAL A 258 -10.29 27.67 1.18
CA VAL A 258 -11.18 27.25 0.07
C VAL A 258 -11.27 25.74 -0.02
N ASP A 259 -10.15 25.07 0.19
CA ASP A 259 -10.11 23.61 0.20
C ASP A 259 -11.06 23.06 1.27
N SER A 260 -11.14 23.74 2.44
CA SER A 260 -11.93 23.33 3.62
C SER A 260 -13.42 23.13 3.33
N PHE A 261 -13.94 23.82 2.32
CA PHE A 261 -15.33 23.72 1.87
C PHE A 261 -15.54 22.68 0.78
N LEU A 262 -14.47 22.28 0.07
CA LEU A 262 -14.53 21.38 -1.09
C LEU A 262 -14.17 19.94 -0.75
N PHE A 263 -13.43 19.70 0.34
CA PHE A 263 -12.85 18.39 0.63
C PHE A 263 -13.36 17.74 1.90
N ASN A 264 -13.34 16.41 1.90
CA ASN A 264 -13.65 15.56 3.04
C ASN A 264 -12.46 15.50 4.03
N TYR A 265 -12.08 16.64 4.62
CA TYR A 265 -10.94 16.75 5.55
C TYR A 265 -11.02 15.87 6.80
N LYS A 266 -12.18 15.30 7.10
CA LYS A 266 -12.34 14.39 8.25
C LYS A 266 -11.40 13.18 8.17
N ASN A 267 -10.95 12.84 6.96
CA ASN A 267 -10.00 11.77 6.71
C ASN A 267 -8.54 12.19 6.99
N PHE A 268 -8.24 13.45 7.31
CA PHE A 268 -6.86 13.90 7.50
C PHE A 268 -6.49 13.92 8.98
N ASP A 269 -5.46 13.15 9.35
CA ASP A 269 -4.83 13.24 10.66
C ASP A 269 -3.55 14.05 10.55
N PHE A 270 -3.65 15.34 10.85
CA PHE A 270 -2.51 16.26 10.80
C PHE A 270 -1.47 16.00 11.90
N VAL A 271 -1.85 15.34 13.00
CA VAL A 271 -0.93 14.99 14.09
C VAL A 271 -0.07 13.80 13.68
N LYS A 272 -0.71 12.77 13.12
CA LYS A 272 -0.04 11.54 12.67
C LYS A 272 0.47 11.64 11.23
N ASN A 273 0.20 12.76 10.55
CA ASN A 273 0.53 13.05 9.16
C ASN A 273 0.05 11.94 8.19
N THR A 274 -1.15 11.40 8.38
CA THR A 274 -1.69 10.29 7.58
C THR A 274 -3.15 10.55 7.17
N MET A 275 -3.60 9.90 6.10
CA MET A 275 -5.01 9.85 5.73
C MET A 275 -5.66 8.63 6.42
N LYS A 276 -6.68 8.88 7.23
CA LYS A 276 -7.58 7.88 7.82
C LYS A 276 -8.68 7.50 6.83
N PRO A 277 -9.13 6.24 6.84
CA PRO A 277 -10.29 5.84 6.07
C PRO A 277 -11.60 6.31 6.74
N ASP A 278 -12.65 6.49 5.94
CA ASP A 278 -14.03 6.61 6.43
C ASP A 278 -14.47 5.31 7.12
N PHE A 279 -14.03 4.18 6.56
CA PHE A 279 -14.26 2.85 7.14
C PHE A 279 -12.95 2.09 7.32
N TYR A 280 -12.59 1.85 8.58
CA TYR A 280 -11.43 1.05 8.91
C TYR A 280 -11.69 -0.44 8.65
N ALA A 281 -10.89 -1.04 7.77
CA ALA A 281 -10.95 -2.44 7.41
C ALA A 281 -9.53 -3.01 7.22
N SER A 282 -9.05 -3.75 8.23
CA SER A 282 -7.78 -4.47 8.18
C SER A 282 -7.99 -5.94 7.84
N GLN A 283 -7.14 -6.50 6.97
CA GLN A 283 -7.12 -7.95 6.71
C GLN A 283 -6.32 -8.66 7.82
N SER A 284 -6.94 -9.59 8.54
CA SER A 284 -6.21 -10.45 9.47
C SER A 284 -5.45 -11.55 8.73
N PHE A 285 -4.51 -12.23 9.40
CA PHE A 285 -3.86 -13.41 8.82
C PHE A 285 -4.86 -14.51 8.47
N ALA A 286 -5.88 -14.72 9.32
CA ALA A 286 -6.94 -15.69 9.04
C ALA A 286 -7.73 -15.33 7.77
N ASP A 287 -8.07 -14.05 7.61
CA ASP A 287 -8.73 -13.53 6.41
C ASP A 287 -7.87 -13.77 5.17
N TYR A 288 -6.58 -13.41 5.24
CA TYR A 288 -5.63 -13.64 4.17
C TYR A 288 -5.57 -15.12 3.77
N MET A 289 -5.48 -16.02 4.75
CA MET A 289 -5.35 -17.46 4.52
C MET A 289 -6.54 -18.08 3.78
N ILE A 290 -7.75 -17.55 3.98
CA ILE A 290 -8.96 -18.03 3.31
C ILE A 290 -9.38 -17.16 2.11
N GLY A 291 -8.63 -16.10 1.81
CA GLY A 291 -8.96 -15.14 0.75
C GLY A 291 -10.13 -14.22 1.06
N ASN A 292 -10.45 -14.01 2.35
CA ASN A 292 -11.41 -12.99 2.78
C ASN A 292 -10.75 -11.61 2.68
N ASP A 293 -11.44 -10.64 2.07
CA ASP A 293 -10.95 -9.27 1.91
C ASP A 293 -11.98 -8.30 2.52
N PRO A 294 -11.83 -7.95 3.81
CA PRO A 294 -12.80 -7.10 4.50
C PRO A 294 -13.04 -5.74 3.82
N ALA A 295 -11.99 -5.09 3.32
CA ALA A 295 -12.11 -3.79 2.67
C ALA A 295 -12.84 -3.90 1.32
N MET A 296 -12.51 -4.91 0.51
CA MET A 296 -13.20 -5.14 -0.77
C MET A 296 -14.64 -5.61 -0.57
N ASN A 297 -14.91 -6.47 0.41
CA ASN A 297 -16.27 -6.89 0.77
C ASN A 297 -17.13 -5.69 1.17
N TYR A 298 -16.58 -4.78 1.99
CA TYR A 298 -17.25 -3.55 2.37
C TYR A 298 -17.46 -2.65 1.13
N ALA A 299 -16.46 -2.50 0.26
CA ALA A 299 -16.57 -1.69 -0.94
C ALA A 299 -17.63 -2.21 -1.93
N LEU A 300 -17.81 -3.52 -2.02
CA LEU A 300 -18.78 -4.18 -2.90
C LEU A 300 -20.17 -4.36 -2.28
N ARG A 301 -20.37 -3.97 -1.01
CA ARG A 301 -21.68 -4.13 -0.38
C ARG A 301 -22.73 -3.33 -1.16
N SER A 302 -23.88 -3.95 -1.41
CA SER A 302 -25.03 -3.21 -1.87
C SER A 302 -25.51 -2.31 -0.72
N GLU A 303 -25.36 -1.00 -0.92
CA GLU A 303 -26.00 -0.03 -0.04
C GLU A 303 -27.47 0.03 -0.45
N GLY A 304 -28.26 -0.97 -0.05
CA GLY A 304 -29.71 -0.86 -0.14
C GLY A 304 -30.17 0.46 0.46
N ASN A 305 -31.20 1.08 -0.13
CA ASN A 305 -31.69 2.44 0.17
C ASN A 305 -31.58 2.79 1.68
N THR A 306 -30.53 3.51 2.06
CA THR A 306 -30.14 3.73 3.47
C THR A 306 -30.87 4.89 4.13
N SER A 307 -31.91 5.41 3.47
CA SER A 307 -32.83 6.40 4.02
C SER A 307 -33.25 6.00 5.44
N LEU A 308 -32.97 6.87 6.41
CA LEU A 308 -33.37 6.72 7.81
C LEU A 308 -34.88 6.44 7.94
N ALA A 309 -35.69 6.98 7.01
CA ALA A 309 -37.13 6.77 6.97
C ALA A 309 -37.52 5.31 6.65
N GLU A 310 -36.78 4.62 5.79
CA GLU A 310 -37.03 3.21 5.46
C GLU A 310 -36.55 2.28 6.60
N LYS A 311 -35.42 2.61 7.26
CA LYS A 311 -34.97 1.89 8.46
C LYS A 311 -35.98 1.97 9.60
N ILE A 312 -36.60 3.14 9.81
CA ILE A 312 -37.65 3.33 10.82
C ILE A 312 -38.92 2.54 10.47
N LYS A 313 -39.32 2.50 9.20
CA LYS A 313 -40.47 1.67 8.76
C LYS A 313 -40.26 0.18 8.99
N GLY A 314 -39.03 -0.32 8.89
CA GLY A 314 -38.70 -1.72 9.15
C GLY A 314 -38.74 -2.10 10.63
N VAL A 315 -38.52 -1.15 11.55
CA VAL A 315 -38.57 -1.34 13.01
C VAL A 315 -39.98 -1.15 13.57
N LEU A 316 -40.85 -0.43 12.86
CA LEU A 316 -42.25 -0.20 13.22
C LEU A 316 -43.22 -1.25 12.62
N LYS A 317 -42.70 -2.39 12.16
CA LYS A 317 -43.51 -3.56 11.79
C LYS A 317 -43.38 -4.66 12.83
#